data_AF-A0A832IXP0-F1
#
_entry.id   AF-A0A832IXP0-F1
#
_cell.length_a   1.000
_cell.length_b   1.000
_cell.length_c   1.000
_cell.angle_alpha   90.00
_cell.angle_beta   90.00
_cell.angle_gamma   90.00
#
_symmetry.space_group_name_H-M   'P 1'
#
loop_
_entity.id
_entity.type
_entity.pdbx_description
1 polymer ?
#
loop_
_entity_poly.entity_id
_entity_poly.type
_entity_poly.pdbx_seq_one_letter_code
_entity_poly.pdbx_strand_id
1 'polypeptide(L)'
;MPKNFVSLMLLSFSLLLSACGSSQSFTQEEKKFVHNLFLTQYLWYDQVASNINYQSFTTPNALIDALRVNPPDRWSFSLTSEEYDNFVNQKTEGFGFGFTPEFNIFLVRIGSPAYGKLFRGDKIISINGNLASTQALKSAKEKLGTPTTFTVLRNGQEEEVNITPNAYTFHVAQGKVIQQDNKNIGYLRYDSFTSTSVNELEQAFTQFKQANISDLIIDLRYNGVGSIAVASTLLDNISNTHAGERQGYLDWNANYKHKNANFYFSDEVEPNDLNMKRVIFLVTKNSASASELVISALKPYLG
;
A
#
# COMPACT_ATOMS: atom_id res chain seq x y z
N MET A 1 -7.70 -17.11 -25.85
CA MET A 1 -6.35 -16.76 -26.33
C MET A 1 -5.43 -16.80 -25.10
N PRO A 2 -4.16 -17.22 -25.21
CA PRO A 2 -3.31 -17.33 -24.04
C PRO A 2 -3.21 -15.94 -23.38
N LYS A 3 -3.42 -15.88 -22.07
CA LYS A 3 -3.25 -14.68 -21.25
C LYS A 3 -1.88 -14.10 -21.58
N ASN A 4 -1.86 -13.05 -22.40
CA ASN A 4 -0.68 -12.21 -22.54
C ASN A 4 -0.48 -11.64 -21.15
N PHE A 5 0.50 -12.17 -20.42
CA PHE A 5 0.99 -11.59 -19.18
C PHE A 5 1.39 -10.15 -19.52
N VAL A 6 0.46 -9.22 -19.29
CA VAL A 6 0.78 -7.80 -19.24
C VAL A 6 1.80 -7.70 -18.12
N SER A 7 3.03 -7.36 -18.51
CA SER A 7 4.15 -7.16 -17.60
C SER A 7 3.65 -6.33 -16.41
N LEU A 8 3.80 -6.90 -15.23
CA LEU A 8 3.31 -6.40 -13.96
C LEU A 8 3.92 -5.03 -13.69
N MET A 9 3.26 -3.96 -14.15
CA MET A 9 3.81 -2.61 -14.06
C MET A 9 3.48 -2.02 -12.69
N LEU A 10 4.30 -2.34 -11.70
CA LEU A 10 4.46 -1.50 -10.51
C LEU A 10 5.01 -0.16 -10.97
N LEU A 11 4.18 0.88 -11.01
CA LEU A 11 4.63 2.26 -11.16
C LEU A 11 5.01 2.83 -9.79
N SER A 12 5.99 2.18 -9.18
CA SER A 12 6.95 2.78 -8.26
C SER A 12 8.32 2.52 -8.89
N PHE A 13 9.03 3.57 -9.30
CA PHE A 13 10.37 3.39 -9.83
C PHE A 13 11.33 3.18 -8.64
N SER A 14 11.35 1.95 -8.14
CA SER A 14 12.22 1.53 -7.05
C SER A 14 13.64 1.39 -7.59
N LEU A 15 14.57 2.18 -7.08
CA LEU A 15 16.00 1.89 -7.27
C LEU A 15 16.29 0.56 -6.57
N LEU A 16 16.53 -0.52 -7.31
CA LEU A 16 16.99 -1.79 -6.72
C LEU A 16 18.51 -1.73 -6.59
N LEU A 17 18.99 -1.25 -5.44
CA LEU A 17 20.38 -1.39 -5.05
C LEU A 17 20.54 -2.68 -4.23
N SER A 18 21.40 -3.58 -4.70
CA SER A 18 21.73 -4.84 -4.04
C SER A 18 22.46 -4.59 -2.72
N ALA A 19 21.72 -4.57 -1.61
CA ALA A 19 22.29 -4.41 -0.28
C ALA A 19 22.75 -5.78 0.25
N CYS A 20 24.03 -6.10 0.08
CA CYS A 20 24.69 -7.12 0.87
C CYS A 20 25.69 -6.43 1.81
N GLY A 21 25.27 -6.22 3.07
CA GLY A 21 26.13 -6.04 4.24
C GLY A 21 27.43 -5.24 4.07
N SER A 22 27.38 -4.00 3.60
CA SER A 22 28.38 -2.95 3.84
C SER A 22 27.78 -1.61 3.42
N SER A 23 28.22 -0.49 3.99
CA SER A 23 27.78 0.86 3.59
C SER A 23 28.21 1.13 2.15
N GLN A 24 27.40 0.71 1.18
CA GLN A 24 27.69 0.87 -0.23
C GLN A 24 27.64 2.37 -0.54
N SER A 25 28.77 2.92 -0.98
CA SER A 25 28.87 4.32 -1.36
C SER A 25 28.03 4.58 -2.60
N PHE A 26 27.18 5.60 -2.59
CA PHE A 26 26.44 6.06 -3.77
C PHE A 26 27.43 6.54 -4.84
N THR A 27 27.70 5.67 -5.81
CA THR A 27 28.79 5.81 -6.78
C THR A 27 28.49 6.89 -7.81
N GLN A 28 29.52 7.35 -8.52
CA GLN A 28 29.32 8.32 -9.59
C GLN A 28 28.48 7.77 -10.75
N GLU A 29 28.55 6.46 -11.02
CA GLU A 29 27.76 5.81 -12.06
C GLU A 29 26.27 5.76 -11.68
N GLU A 30 25.95 5.38 -10.45
CA GLU A 30 24.57 5.39 -9.94
C GLU A 30 23.98 6.80 -9.95
N LYS A 31 24.77 7.83 -9.60
CA LYS A 31 24.34 9.24 -9.68
C LYS A 31 24.00 9.65 -11.11
N LYS A 32 24.86 9.31 -12.08
CA LYS A 32 24.64 9.58 -13.51
C LYS A 32 23.40 8.84 -14.01
N PHE A 33 23.21 7.59 -13.58
CA PHE A 33 22.02 6.81 -13.90
C PHE A 33 20.74 7.47 -13.39
N VAL A 34 20.68 7.84 -12.11
CA VAL A 34 19.52 8.53 -11.51
C VAL A 34 19.24 9.85 -12.24
N HIS A 35 20.27 10.65 -12.49
CA HIS A 35 20.10 11.91 -13.20
C HIS A 35 19.59 11.71 -14.63
N ASN A 36 20.14 10.75 -15.37
CA ASN A 36 19.66 10.42 -16.71
C ASN A 36 18.20 9.93 -16.69
N LEU A 37 17.81 9.16 -15.68
CA LEU A 37 16.42 8.75 -15.50
C LEU A 37 15.50 9.98 -15.35
N PHE A 38 15.91 10.97 -14.55
CA PHE A 38 15.14 12.20 -14.39
C PHE A 38 15.09 13.03 -15.69
N LEU A 39 16.20 13.16 -16.39
CA LEU A 39 16.26 13.89 -17.67
C LEU A 39 15.46 13.23 -18.80
N THR A 40 15.11 11.95 -18.68
CA THR A 40 14.47 11.19 -19.76
C THR A 40 13.04 10.77 -19.41
N GLN A 41 12.83 10.10 -18.27
CA GLN A 41 11.59 9.38 -17.94
C GLN A 41 10.69 10.09 -16.92
N TYR A 42 11.21 11.03 -16.14
CA TYR A 42 10.42 11.78 -15.18
C TYR A 42 9.30 12.58 -15.87
N LEU A 43 8.14 12.72 -15.23
CA LEU A 43 7.00 13.38 -15.86
C LEU A 43 7.34 14.83 -16.26
N TRP A 44 8.07 15.53 -15.39
CA TRP A 44 8.54 16.91 -15.59
C TRP A 44 10.03 16.94 -15.99
N TYR A 45 10.46 16.02 -16.86
CA TYR A 45 11.86 15.90 -17.29
C TYR A 45 12.45 17.20 -17.84
N ASP A 46 11.62 18.05 -18.43
CA ASP A 46 11.97 19.33 -19.03
C ASP A 46 12.33 20.41 -18.00
N GLN A 47 12.04 20.17 -16.72
CA GLN A 47 12.35 21.05 -15.60
C GLN A 47 13.56 20.57 -14.77
N VAL A 48 14.14 19.44 -15.15
CA VAL A 48 15.31 18.86 -14.47
C VAL A 48 16.58 19.60 -14.89
N ALA A 49 17.39 20.01 -13.91
CA ALA A 49 18.65 20.68 -14.18
C ALA A 49 19.64 19.76 -14.90
N SER A 50 19.99 20.06 -16.15
CA SER A 50 20.90 19.23 -16.96
C SER A 50 22.35 19.19 -16.43
N ASN A 51 22.74 20.18 -15.62
CA ASN A 51 24.07 20.30 -15.04
C ASN A 51 23.99 20.34 -13.51
N ILE A 52 24.56 19.33 -12.86
CA ILE A 52 24.60 19.22 -11.39
C ILE A 52 26.00 18.83 -10.92
N ASN A 53 26.37 19.24 -9.71
CA ASN A 53 27.59 18.76 -9.07
C ASN A 53 27.32 17.44 -8.33
N TYR A 54 27.66 16.31 -8.96
CA TYR A 54 27.49 14.98 -8.34
C TYR A 54 28.20 14.80 -7.00
N GLN A 55 29.24 15.59 -6.70
CA GLN A 55 29.95 15.52 -5.43
C GLN A 55 29.13 16.05 -4.25
N SER A 56 28.10 16.86 -4.52
CA SER A 56 27.22 17.44 -3.50
C SER A 56 26.21 16.43 -2.91
N PHE A 57 26.10 15.23 -3.48
CA PHE A 57 25.08 14.25 -3.09
C PHE A 57 25.72 12.97 -2.56
N THR A 58 25.41 12.61 -1.31
CA THR A 58 25.94 11.40 -0.66
C THR A 58 24.94 10.25 -0.64
N THR A 59 23.66 10.51 -0.90
CA THR A 59 22.59 9.50 -0.93
C THR A 59 21.71 9.65 -2.18
N PRO A 60 21.07 8.57 -2.65
CA PRO A 60 20.11 8.64 -3.75
C PRO A 60 18.96 9.63 -3.49
N ASN A 61 18.38 9.62 -2.28
CA ASN A 61 17.32 10.57 -1.91
C ASN A 61 17.77 12.02 -2.00
N ALA A 62 18.99 12.36 -1.55
CA ALA A 62 19.48 13.74 -1.64
C ALA A 62 19.62 14.22 -3.10
N LEU A 63 20.04 13.33 -4.01
CA LEU A 63 20.07 13.64 -5.43
C LEU A 63 18.66 13.79 -6.00
N ILE A 64 17.77 12.84 -5.72
CA ILE A 64 16.35 12.91 -6.15
C ILE A 64 15.72 14.22 -5.68
N ASP A 65 15.92 14.60 -4.41
CA ASP A 65 15.36 15.81 -3.82
C ASP A 65 15.76 17.06 -4.61
N ALA A 66 17.00 17.11 -5.12
CA ALA A 66 17.52 18.21 -5.93
C ALA A 66 17.12 18.17 -7.41
N LEU A 67 16.69 17.00 -7.93
CA LEU A 67 16.29 16.82 -9.33
C LEU A 67 14.80 17.03 -9.58
N ARG A 68 13.97 17.00 -8.53
CA ARG A 68 12.51 17.20 -8.68
C ARG A 68 12.18 18.62 -9.15
N VAL A 69 11.02 18.71 -9.79
CA VAL A 69 10.40 19.98 -10.22
C VAL A 69 10.24 20.97 -9.05
N ASN A 70 10.07 22.28 -9.31
CA ASN A 70 9.77 23.27 -8.28
C ASN A 70 8.33 23.80 -8.42
N PRO A 71 7.48 23.71 -7.38
CA PRO A 71 7.72 23.07 -6.08
C PRO A 71 7.92 21.55 -6.20
N PRO A 72 8.72 20.92 -5.30
CA PRO A 72 9.06 19.50 -5.37
C PRO A 72 7.82 18.61 -5.34
N ASP A 73 7.77 17.66 -6.27
CA ASP A 73 6.82 16.57 -6.21
C ASP A 73 7.10 15.69 -4.97
N ARG A 74 6.08 14.99 -4.50
CA ARG A 74 6.17 14.15 -3.28
C ARG A 74 6.15 12.64 -3.56
N TRP A 75 6.20 12.25 -4.83
CA TRP A 75 5.99 10.88 -5.31
C TRP A 75 7.27 10.23 -5.83
N SER A 76 8.33 11.01 -6.06
CA SER A 76 9.65 10.53 -6.47
C SER A 76 10.54 10.30 -5.26
N PHE A 77 10.97 9.05 -5.05
CA PHE A 77 11.87 8.65 -3.95
C PHE A 77 12.65 7.39 -4.33
N SER A 78 13.65 7.04 -3.53
CA SER A 78 14.36 5.77 -3.62
C SER A 78 14.09 4.88 -2.41
N LEU A 79 14.17 3.58 -2.62
CA LEU A 79 14.17 2.53 -1.61
C LEU A 79 15.44 1.68 -1.82
N THR A 80 15.81 0.86 -0.83
CA THR A 80 16.72 -0.27 -1.07
C THR A 80 15.97 -1.43 -1.72
N SER A 81 16.72 -2.39 -2.31
CA SER A 81 16.10 -3.62 -2.82
C SER A 81 15.37 -4.38 -1.71
N GLU A 82 15.96 -4.45 -0.51
CA GLU A 82 15.36 -5.13 0.64
C GLU A 82 14.06 -4.45 1.10
N GLU A 83 14.02 -3.12 1.15
CA GLU A 83 12.81 -2.38 1.50
C GLU A 83 11.67 -2.64 0.49
N TYR A 84 12.01 -2.65 -0.80
CA TYR A 84 11.04 -2.96 -1.86
C TYR A 84 10.57 -4.42 -1.78
N ASP A 85 11.49 -5.37 -1.61
CA ASP A 85 11.18 -6.79 -1.48
C ASP A 85 10.32 -7.06 -0.25
N ASN A 86 10.61 -6.41 0.88
CA ASN A 86 9.81 -6.49 2.09
C ASN A 86 8.41 -5.91 1.89
N PHE A 87 8.28 -4.77 1.20
CA PHE A 87 6.98 -4.19 0.86
C PHE A 87 6.14 -5.13 -0.02
N VAL A 88 6.72 -5.60 -1.12
CA VAL A 88 6.02 -6.47 -2.09
C VAL A 88 5.65 -7.81 -1.47
N ASN A 89 6.53 -8.40 -0.66
CA ASN A 89 6.28 -9.70 -0.02
C ASN A 89 5.59 -9.59 1.34
N GLN A 90 5.11 -8.39 1.69
CA GLN A 90 4.39 -8.13 2.94
C GLN A 90 5.17 -8.63 4.18
N LYS A 91 6.49 -8.39 4.22
CA LYS A 91 7.38 -8.74 5.32
C LYS A 91 7.73 -7.51 6.15
N THR A 92 7.80 -7.69 7.46
CA THR A 92 8.28 -6.64 8.37
C THR A 92 8.66 -7.24 9.72
N GLU A 93 9.06 -6.40 10.66
CA GLU A 93 9.40 -6.77 12.03
C GLU A 93 8.78 -5.82 13.06
N GLY A 94 8.64 -6.32 14.29
CA GLY A 94 8.10 -5.58 15.43
C GLY A 94 6.72 -6.07 15.85
N PHE A 95 5.89 -5.16 16.39
CA PHE A 95 4.57 -5.51 16.93
C PHE A 95 3.45 -5.50 15.87
N GLY A 96 3.56 -4.62 14.86
CA GLY A 96 2.61 -4.53 13.75
C GLY A 96 1.34 -3.73 14.03
N PHE A 97 1.48 -2.56 14.65
CA PHE A 97 0.42 -1.57 14.78
C PHE A 97 0.94 -0.15 14.50
N GLY A 98 0.03 0.75 14.14
CA GLY A 98 0.26 2.18 13.99
C GLY A 98 -0.46 2.96 15.09
N PHE A 99 0.15 4.05 15.57
CA PHE A 99 -0.36 4.86 16.68
C PHE A 99 -0.23 6.37 16.40
N THR A 100 -1.11 7.18 17.00
CA THR A 100 -1.03 8.65 16.97
C THR A 100 0.02 9.16 17.97
N PRO A 101 0.44 10.44 17.93
CA PRO A 101 1.37 10.99 18.93
C PRO A 101 0.91 10.80 20.39
N GLU A 102 -0.39 10.69 20.63
CA GLU A 102 -1.02 10.43 21.93
C GLU A 102 -1.19 8.92 22.25
N PHE A 103 -0.53 8.05 21.48
CA PHE A 103 -0.53 6.60 21.61
C PHE A 103 -1.88 5.91 21.38
N ASN A 104 -2.80 6.54 20.64
CA ASN A 104 -4.01 5.87 20.18
C ASN A 104 -3.70 4.98 18.98
N ILE A 105 -4.05 3.70 19.06
CA ILE A 105 -3.91 2.74 17.98
C ILE A 105 -4.89 3.10 16.86
N PHE A 106 -4.37 3.36 15.66
CA PHE A 106 -5.21 3.60 14.48
C PHE A 106 -5.23 2.42 13.51
N LEU A 107 -4.24 1.52 13.58
CA LEU A 107 -4.06 0.39 12.67
C LEU A 107 -3.44 -0.79 13.42
N VAL A 108 -3.93 -2.00 13.18
CA VAL A 108 -3.25 -3.25 13.56
C VAL A 108 -3.16 -4.11 12.30
N ARG A 109 -1.95 -4.42 11.85
CA ARG A 109 -1.70 -5.19 10.61
C ARG A 109 -2.28 -6.59 10.73
N ILE A 110 -2.87 -7.09 9.65
CA ILE A 110 -3.54 -8.40 9.64
C ILE A 110 -2.47 -9.49 9.77
N GLY A 111 -2.59 -10.36 10.77
CA GLY A 111 -1.61 -11.43 11.02
C GLY A 111 -0.34 -10.99 11.76
N SER A 112 -0.25 -9.74 12.22
CA SER A 112 0.90 -9.30 13.04
C SER A 112 0.86 -9.86 14.47
N PRO A 113 1.96 -9.76 15.24
CA PRO A 113 1.96 -10.17 16.66
C PRO A 113 0.91 -9.47 17.53
N ALA A 114 0.53 -8.23 17.19
CA ALA A 114 -0.51 -7.47 17.86
C ALA A 114 -1.94 -7.80 17.38
N TYR A 115 -2.08 -8.51 16.25
CA TYR A 115 -3.37 -8.83 15.67
C TYR A 115 -4.21 -9.71 16.60
N GLY A 116 -5.45 -9.29 16.85
CA GLY A 116 -6.35 -9.95 17.80
C GLY A 116 -6.05 -9.67 19.29
N LYS A 117 -4.99 -8.91 19.60
CA LYS A 117 -4.63 -8.49 20.97
C LYS A 117 -4.84 -7.00 21.18
N LEU A 118 -4.48 -6.20 20.17
CA LEU A 118 -4.77 -4.78 20.10
C LEU A 118 -5.83 -4.52 19.03
N PHE A 119 -6.57 -3.45 19.22
CA PHE A 119 -7.58 -2.98 18.28
C PHE A 119 -7.44 -1.49 18.03
N ARG A 120 -7.91 -1.06 16.85
CA ARG A 120 -8.08 0.36 16.57
C ARG A 120 -8.96 0.98 17.65
N GLY A 121 -8.51 2.10 18.22
CA GLY A 121 -9.18 2.81 19.30
C GLY A 121 -8.58 2.55 20.70
N ASP A 122 -7.79 1.49 20.87
CA ASP A 122 -7.01 1.31 22.11
C ASP A 122 -6.05 2.48 22.30
N LYS A 123 -5.85 2.95 23.54
CA LYS A 123 -4.78 3.90 23.88
C LYS A 123 -3.74 3.22 24.74
N ILE A 124 -2.48 3.21 24.32
CA ILE A 124 -1.40 2.68 25.16
C ILE A 124 -1.13 3.66 26.31
N ILE A 125 -1.26 3.18 27.54
CA ILE A 125 -1.02 3.92 28.77
C ILE A 125 0.37 3.60 29.33
N SER A 126 0.75 2.33 29.31
CA SER A 126 2.04 1.87 29.85
C SER A 126 2.69 0.80 28.98
N ILE A 127 4.02 0.71 29.06
CA ILE A 127 4.87 -0.28 28.41
C ILE A 127 5.83 -0.83 29.47
N ASN A 128 5.72 -2.12 29.77
CA ASN A 128 6.47 -2.80 30.84
C ASN A 128 6.39 -2.04 32.18
N GLY A 129 5.19 -1.59 32.56
CA GLY A 129 4.92 -0.87 33.81
C GLY A 129 5.37 0.59 33.84
N ASN A 130 6.01 1.10 32.79
CA ASN A 130 6.41 2.51 32.67
C ASN A 130 5.43 3.27 31.79
N LEU A 131 5.22 4.57 32.05
CA LEU A 131 4.37 5.42 31.21
C LEU A 131 4.78 5.32 29.73
N ALA A 132 3.78 5.22 28.85
CA ALA A 132 4.00 5.14 27.42
C ALA A 132 4.84 6.32 26.92
N SER A 133 5.91 6.00 26.18
CA SER A 133 6.75 6.98 25.52
C SER A 133 7.30 6.40 24.21
N THR A 134 7.63 7.27 23.26
CA THR A 134 8.21 6.86 21.97
C THR A 134 9.50 6.09 22.18
N GLN A 135 10.32 6.49 23.17
CA GLN A 135 11.55 5.80 23.50
C GLN A 135 11.29 4.40 24.08
N ALA A 136 10.35 4.26 25.02
CA ALA A 136 10.00 2.95 25.57
C ALA A 136 9.48 2.00 24.49
N LEU A 137 8.60 2.49 23.61
CA LEU A 137 8.07 1.69 22.50
C LEU A 137 9.16 1.29 21.49
N LYS A 138 10.05 2.22 21.13
CA LYS A 138 11.19 1.94 20.23
C LYS A 138 12.10 0.87 20.84
N SER A 139 12.52 1.04 22.09
CA SER A 139 13.38 0.07 22.79
C SER A 139 12.72 -1.30 22.96
N ALA A 140 11.40 -1.35 23.17
CA ALA A 140 10.66 -2.61 23.21
C ALA A 140 10.59 -3.29 21.84
N LYS A 141 10.35 -2.52 20.77
CA LYS A 141 10.29 -3.02 19.39
C LYS A 141 11.62 -3.63 18.94
N GLU A 142 12.75 -3.00 19.29
CA GLU A 142 14.09 -3.44 18.89
C GLU A 142 14.53 -4.75 19.58
N LYS A 143 13.87 -5.14 20.68
CA LYS A 143 14.14 -6.40 21.40
C LYS A 143 13.26 -7.54 20.87
N LEU A 144 13.47 -7.91 19.61
CA LEU A 144 12.74 -9.04 18.98
C LEU A 144 12.82 -10.31 19.85
N GLY A 145 11.72 -11.05 19.91
CA GLY A 145 11.58 -12.27 20.71
C GLY A 145 11.33 -12.04 22.21
N THR A 146 11.44 -10.81 22.73
CA THR A 146 11.19 -10.51 24.14
C THR A 146 9.74 -10.03 24.35
N PRO A 147 8.92 -10.73 25.16
CA PRO A 147 7.57 -10.27 25.47
C PRO A 147 7.56 -8.87 26.06
N THR A 148 6.64 -8.02 25.58
CA THR A 148 6.37 -6.70 26.12
C THR A 148 4.94 -6.66 26.64
N THR A 149 4.77 -6.20 27.88
CA THR A 149 3.46 -5.98 28.48
C THR A 149 3.01 -4.56 28.17
N PHE A 150 1.86 -4.42 27.53
CA PHE A 150 1.22 -3.13 27.31
C PHE A 150 0.00 -3.03 28.22
N THR A 151 -0.14 -1.91 28.93
CA THR A 151 -1.42 -1.52 29.52
C THR A 151 -2.12 -0.59 28.54
N VAL A 152 -3.32 -0.96 28.11
CA VAL A 152 -4.12 -0.16 27.18
C VAL A 152 -5.44 0.26 27.81
N LEU A 153 -5.90 1.46 27.49
CA LEU A 153 -7.27 1.89 27.77
C LEU A 153 -8.16 1.47 26.59
N ARG A 154 -9.09 0.55 26.85
CA ARG A 154 -10.08 0.03 25.90
C ARG A 154 -11.48 0.26 26.44
N ASN A 155 -12.30 1.01 25.72
CA ASN A 155 -13.67 1.35 26.13
C ASN A 155 -13.77 1.91 27.57
N GLY A 156 -12.76 2.67 28.01
CA GLY A 156 -12.69 3.26 29.34
C GLY A 156 -12.20 2.33 30.45
N GLN A 157 -11.77 1.10 30.14
CA GLN A 157 -11.18 0.15 31.08
C GLN A 157 -9.72 -0.13 30.72
N GLU A 158 -8.88 -0.34 31.73
CA GLU A 158 -7.49 -0.76 31.51
C GLU A 158 -7.42 -2.27 31.30
N GLU A 159 -6.70 -2.68 30.26
CA GLU A 159 -6.43 -4.07 29.94
C GLU A 159 -4.92 -4.28 29.73
N GLU A 160 -4.38 -5.34 30.31
CA GLU A 160 -2.99 -5.76 30.04
C GLU A 160 -2.94 -6.73 28.87
N VAL A 161 -2.06 -6.46 27.91
CA VAL A 161 -1.83 -7.33 26.76
C VAL A 161 -0.35 -7.61 26.58
N ASN A 162 -0.01 -8.89 26.43
CA ASN A 162 1.36 -9.34 26.21
C ASN A 162 1.61 -9.60 24.72
N ILE A 163 2.56 -8.86 24.16
CA ILE A 163 2.90 -8.92 22.74
C ILE A 163 4.40 -9.11 22.60
N THR A 164 4.81 -10.11 21.83
CA THR A 164 6.22 -10.37 21.53
C THR A 164 6.52 -9.84 20.13
N PRO A 165 7.41 -8.85 19.96
CA PRO A 165 7.77 -8.36 18.64
C PRO A 165 8.60 -9.43 17.93
N ASN A 166 8.37 -9.63 16.64
CA ASN A 166 9.11 -10.61 15.83
C ASN A 166 9.19 -10.14 14.37
N ALA A 167 9.96 -10.83 13.53
CA ALA A 167 9.80 -10.77 12.09
C ALA A 167 8.57 -11.62 11.67
N TYR A 168 7.76 -11.12 10.74
CA TYR A 168 6.54 -11.77 10.27
C TYR A 168 6.14 -11.34 8.86
N THR A 169 5.33 -12.17 8.22
CA THR A 169 4.51 -11.75 7.08
C THR A 169 3.13 -11.30 7.57
N PHE A 170 2.52 -10.35 6.88
CA PHE A 170 1.18 -9.84 7.18
C PHE A 170 0.32 -9.86 5.93
N HIS A 171 -1.00 -9.83 6.09
CA HIS A 171 -1.92 -9.65 4.96
C HIS A 171 -2.31 -8.18 4.82
N VAL A 172 -2.68 -7.80 3.61
CA VAL A 172 -3.16 -6.45 3.30
C VAL A 172 -4.64 -6.43 2.94
N ALA A 173 -5.23 -7.56 2.57
CA ALA A 173 -6.66 -7.71 2.34
C ALA A 173 -7.29 -8.69 3.33
N GLN A 174 -8.51 -8.36 3.79
CA GLN A 174 -9.36 -9.27 4.54
C GLN A 174 -10.82 -8.98 4.28
N GLY A 175 -11.57 -10.01 3.88
CA GLY A 175 -13.01 -9.97 3.69
C GLY A 175 -13.79 -10.35 4.96
N LYS A 176 -14.94 -9.73 5.15
CA LYS A 176 -15.96 -10.11 6.13
C LYS A 176 -17.35 -9.91 5.54
N VAL A 177 -18.26 -10.86 5.78
CA VAL A 177 -19.69 -10.66 5.50
C VAL A 177 -20.37 -10.16 6.76
N ILE A 178 -21.09 -9.05 6.64
CA ILE A 178 -21.88 -8.44 7.71
C ILE A 178 -23.35 -8.65 7.36
N GLN A 179 -24.10 -9.29 8.25
CA GLN A 179 -25.54 -9.44 8.10
C GLN A 179 -26.24 -8.28 8.79
N GLN A 180 -27.05 -7.53 8.04
CA GLN A 180 -27.81 -6.41 8.57
C GLN A 180 -29.09 -6.22 7.76
N ASP A 181 -30.23 -6.02 8.43
CA ASP A 181 -31.53 -5.72 7.79
C ASP A 181 -31.91 -6.68 6.65
N ASN A 182 -31.69 -7.99 6.86
CA ASN A 182 -31.88 -9.07 5.87
C ASN A 182 -31.02 -8.94 4.60
N LYS A 183 -29.91 -8.20 4.67
CA LYS A 183 -28.91 -8.07 3.62
C LYS A 183 -27.57 -8.62 4.07
N ASN A 184 -26.83 -9.16 3.11
CA ASN A 184 -25.41 -9.51 3.28
C ASN A 184 -24.58 -8.36 2.70
N ILE A 185 -23.77 -7.73 3.54
CA ILE A 185 -22.86 -6.65 3.15
C ILE A 185 -21.44 -7.21 3.16
N GLY A 186 -20.76 -7.15 2.02
CA GLY A 186 -19.33 -7.44 1.95
C GLY A 186 -18.54 -6.27 2.52
N TYR A 187 -17.64 -6.55 3.45
CA TYR A 187 -16.67 -5.59 3.95
C TYR A 187 -15.27 -6.08 3.61
N LEU A 188 -14.57 -5.34 2.75
CA LEU A 188 -13.18 -5.57 2.40
C LEU A 188 -12.32 -4.52 3.08
N ARG A 189 -11.48 -4.92 4.02
CA ARG A 189 -10.33 -4.10 4.42
C ARG A 189 -9.22 -4.32 3.41
N TYR A 190 -8.69 -3.26 2.81
CA TYR A 190 -7.59 -3.36 1.86
C TYR A 190 -6.52 -2.28 2.03
N ASP A 191 -5.46 -2.64 2.75
CA ASP A 191 -4.44 -1.72 3.26
C ASP A 191 -3.35 -1.37 2.22
N SER A 192 -3.15 -2.16 1.16
CA SER A 192 -2.13 -1.89 0.13
C SER A 192 -2.34 -2.71 -1.15
N PHE A 193 -2.13 -2.11 -2.33
CA PHE A 193 -2.18 -2.82 -3.62
C PHE A 193 -0.84 -3.49 -3.95
N THR A 194 -0.40 -4.47 -3.15
CA THR A 194 0.82 -5.25 -3.44
C THR A 194 0.55 -6.29 -4.52
N SER A 195 1.54 -6.63 -5.34
CA SER A 195 1.40 -7.68 -6.36
C SER A 195 1.03 -9.05 -5.79
N THR A 196 1.46 -9.33 -4.56
CA THR A 196 1.18 -10.56 -3.82
C THR A 196 -0.23 -10.61 -3.24
N SER A 197 -0.95 -9.48 -3.17
CA SER A 197 -2.27 -9.40 -2.54
C SER A 197 -3.42 -9.91 -3.41
N VAL A 198 -3.18 -10.22 -4.69
CA VAL A 198 -4.21 -10.74 -5.61
C VAL A 198 -4.91 -11.97 -5.02
N ASN A 199 -4.15 -12.92 -4.47
CA ASN A 199 -4.74 -14.12 -3.85
C ASN A 199 -5.64 -13.79 -2.64
N GLU A 200 -5.30 -12.77 -1.86
CA GLU A 200 -6.11 -12.34 -0.72
C GLU A 200 -7.42 -11.68 -1.18
N LEU A 201 -7.37 -10.92 -2.27
CA LEU A 201 -8.55 -10.37 -2.94
C LEU A 201 -9.44 -11.49 -3.47
N GLU A 202 -8.89 -12.44 -4.21
CA GLU A 202 -9.67 -13.56 -4.77
C GLU A 202 -10.38 -14.37 -3.67
N GLN A 203 -9.72 -14.61 -2.53
CA GLN A 203 -10.35 -15.27 -1.38
C GLN A 203 -11.52 -14.46 -0.81
N ALA A 204 -11.35 -13.15 -0.63
CA ALA A 204 -12.42 -12.28 -0.12
C ALA A 204 -13.61 -12.23 -1.09
N PHE A 205 -13.36 -12.07 -2.39
CA PHE A 205 -14.43 -12.01 -3.39
C PHE A 205 -15.13 -13.35 -3.60
N THR A 206 -14.40 -14.47 -3.51
CA THR A 206 -15.02 -15.81 -3.48
C THR A 206 -16.00 -15.93 -2.31
N GLN A 207 -15.61 -15.49 -1.11
CA GLN A 207 -16.48 -15.48 0.07
C GLN A 207 -17.72 -14.59 -0.14
N PHE A 208 -17.54 -13.39 -0.70
CA PHE A 208 -18.63 -12.46 -0.98
C PHE A 208 -19.62 -13.02 -1.99
N LYS A 209 -19.12 -13.66 -3.05
CA LYS A 209 -19.95 -14.30 -4.08
C LYS A 209 -20.78 -15.42 -3.50
N GLN A 210 -20.17 -16.32 -2.72
CA GLN A 210 -20.88 -17.40 -2.03
C GLN A 210 -21.95 -16.89 -1.07
N ALA A 211 -21.70 -15.74 -0.42
CA ALA A 211 -22.65 -15.12 0.48
C ALA A 211 -23.73 -14.28 -0.24
N ASN A 212 -23.69 -14.15 -1.56
CA ASN A 212 -24.62 -13.33 -2.34
C ASN A 212 -24.80 -11.92 -1.73
N ILE A 213 -23.70 -11.19 -1.54
CA ILE A 213 -23.76 -9.84 -0.96
C ILE A 213 -24.57 -8.89 -1.85
N SER A 214 -25.29 -7.95 -1.25
CA SER A 214 -26.05 -6.91 -1.96
C SER A 214 -25.30 -5.58 -2.04
N ASP A 215 -24.41 -5.33 -1.08
CA ASP A 215 -23.66 -4.09 -0.93
C ASP A 215 -22.20 -4.41 -0.60
N LEU A 216 -21.27 -3.62 -1.13
CA LEU A 216 -19.83 -3.77 -0.87
C LEU A 216 -19.27 -2.51 -0.23
N ILE A 217 -18.56 -2.67 0.88
CA ILE A 217 -17.76 -1.63 1.53
C ILE A 217 -16.29 -1.98 1.32
N ILE A 218 -15.52 -1.05 0.75
CA ILE A 218 -14.07 -1.19 0.58
C ILE A 218 -13.39 -0.13 1.46
N ASP A 219 -12.63 -0.59 2.45
CA ASP A 219 -11.87 0.26 3.36
C ASP A 219 -10.43 0.41 2.89
N LEU A 220 -10.13 1.59 2.36
CA LEU A 220 -8.82 2.00 1.84
C LEU A 220 -8.14 3.04 2.75
N ARG A 221 -8.62 3.21 3.99
CA ARG A 221 -8.19 4.31 4.89
C ARG A 221 -6.69 4.36 5.16
N TYR A 222 -5.99 3.23 5.04
CA TYR A 222 -4.55 3.10 5.31
C TYR A 222 -3.69 2.87 4.05
N ASN A 223 -4.29 2.96 2.86
CA ASN A 223 -3.65 2.59 1.60
C ASN A 223 -3.12 3.81 0.83
N GLY A 224 -1.80 4.01 0.85
CA GLY A 224 -1.16 5.17 0.21
C GLY A 224 -0.59 4.94 -1.18
N VAL A 225 -0.51 3.69 -1.67
CA VAL A 225 0.19 3.36 -2.92
C VAL A 225 -0.22 1.99 -3.43
N GLY A 226 0.13 1.69 -4.67
CA GLY A 226 0.41 0.32 -5.10
C GLY A 226 0.19 0.09 -6.58
N SER A 227 0.03 -1.16 -6.96
CA SER A 227 0.01 -1.59 -8.35
C SER A 227 -1.29 -1.22 -9.06
N ILE A 228 -1.16 -0.51 -10.19
CA ILE A 228 -2.27 -0.22 -11.11
C ILE A 228 -2.86 -1.52 -11.68
N ALA A 229 -2.05 -2.54 -11.92
CA ALA A 229 -2.53 -3.83 -12.39
C ALA A 229 -3.43 -4.52 -11.35
N VAL A 230 -3.08 -4.42 -10.06
CA VAL A 230 -3.90 -4.99 -8.98
C VAL A 230 -5.17 -4.17 -8.77
N ALA A 231 -5.11 -2.84 -8.97
CA ALA A 231 -6.29 -1.99 -9.02
C ALA A 231 -7.24 -2.39 -10.16
N SER A 232 -6.72 -2.70 -11.34
CA SER A 232 -7.49 -3.22 -12.48
C SER A 232 -8.16 -4.55 -12.14
N THR A 233 -7.45 -5.50 -11.52
CA THR A 233 -8.06 -6.75 -11.01
C THR A 233 -9.18 -6.49 -9.99
N LEU A 234 -8.99 -5.54 -9.06
CA LEU A 234 -10.05 -5.19 -8.12
C LEU A 234 -11.28 -4.60 -8.84
N LEU A 235 -11.08 -3.79 -9.88
CA LEU A 235 -12.18 -3.23 -10.68
C LEU A 235 -12.99 -4.33 -11.37
N ASP A 236 -12.31 -5.30 -12.00
CA ASP A 236 -12.98 -6.43 -12.66
C ASP A 236 -13.74 -7.33 -11.68
N ASN A 237 -13.20 -7.52 -10.46
CA ASN A 237 -13.89 -8.25 -9.39
C ASN A 237 -15.13 -7.51 -8.84
N ILE A 238 -15.12 -6.17 -8.81
CA ILE A 238 -16.24 -5.36 -8.33
C ILE A 238 -17.41 -5.40 -9.31
N SER A 239 -17.14 -5.15 -10.59
CA SER A 239 -18.16 -5.17 -11.62
C SER A 239 -17.54 -5.34 -13.00
N ASN A 240 -17.90 -6.42 -13.68
CA ASN A 240 -17.54 -6.62 -15.07
C ASN A 240 -18.67 -6.33 -16.08
N THR A 241 -19.66 -5.49 -15.72
CA THR A 241 -20.74 -5.12 -16.65
C THR A 241 -20.36 -4.12 -17.74
N HIS A 242 -19.10 -3.70 -17.75
CA HIS A 242 -18.57 -2.65 -18.62
C HIS A 242 -17.43 -3.17 -19.50
N ALA A 243 -17.46 -4.46 -19.85
CA ALA A 243 -16.48 -5.13 -20.69
C ALA A 243 -16.11 -4.29 -21.93
N GLY A 244 -14.80 -4.09 -22.13
CA GLY A 244 -14.25 -3.26 -23.20
C GLY A 244 -14.30 -1.75 -22.96
N GLU A 245 -14.99 -1.27 -21.92
CA GLU A 245 -14.96 0.13 -21.51
C GLU A 245 -13.68 0.43 -20.69
N ARG A 246 -13.25 1.69 -20.70
CA ARG A 246 -11.96 2.09 -20.13
C ARG A 246 -12.05 2.26 -18.60
N GLN A 247 -11.17 1.58 -17.87
CA GLN A 247 -10.93 1.76 -16.43
C GLN A 247 -10.06 2.99 -16.17
N GLY A 248 -9.02 3.19 -16.99
CA GLY A 248 -8.05 4.27 -16.80
C GLY A 248 -7.00 4.29 -17.91
N TYR A 249 -6.05 5.22 -17.81
CA TYR A 249 -4.96 5.31 -18.76
C TYR A 249 -3.68 5.80 -18.08
N LEU A 250 -2.54 5.46 -18.68
CA LEU A 250 -1.22 5.99 -18.39
C LEU A 250 -0.82 6.96 -19.48
N ASP A 251 -0.37 8.14 -19.06
CA ASP A 251 0.19 9.16 -19.93
C ASP A 251 1.61 9.46 -19.48
N TRP A 252 2.57 9.16 -20.35
CA TRP A 252 3.99 9.39 -20.14
C TRP A 252 4.40 10.72 -20.73
N ASN A 253 5.60 11.17 -20.35
CA ASN A 253 6.18 12.37 -20.94
C ASN A 253 6.41 12.22 -22.47
N ALA A 254 6.73 13.34 -23.13
CA ALA A 254 6.89 13.38 -24.58
C ALA A 254 7.93 12.40 -25.14
N ASN A 255 8.99 12.06 -24.38
CA ASN A 255 10.02 11.11 -24.79
C ASN A 255 9.54 9.66 -24.73
N TYR A 256 8.51 9.37 -23.92
CA TYR A 256 8.04 8.02 -23.62
C TYR A 256 6.57 7.78 -23.98
N LYS A 257 5.98 8.57 -24.90
CA LYS A 257 4.60 8.37 -25.39
C LYS A 257 4.29 6.95 -25.88
N HIS A 258 5.29 6.23 -26.39
CA HIS A 258 5.16 4.82 -26.80
C HIS A 258 4.84 3.86 -25.63
N LYS A 259 4.99 4.31 -24.38
CA LYS A 259 4.59 3.60 -23.16
C LYS A 259 3.19 3.99 -22.66
N ASN A 260 2.51 4.95 -23.30
CA ASN A 260 1.12 5.26 -22.96
C ASN A 260 0.27 3.98 -23.10
N ALA A 261 -0.63 3.78 -22.15
CA ALA A 261 -1.43 2.57 -22.07
C ALA A 261 -2.86 2.91 -21.65
N ASN A 262 -3.83 2.14 -22.12
CA ASN A 262 -5.20 2.16 -21.60
C ASN A 262 -5.45 0.85 -20.86
N PHE A 263 -6.24 0.94 -19.79
CA PHE A 263 -6.74 -0.19 -19.02
C PHE A 263 -8.23 -0.28 -19.26
N TYR A 264 -8.73 -1.49 -19.48
CA TYR A 264 -10.13 -1.75 -19.83
C TYR A 264 -10.69 -2.80 -18.89
N PHE A 265 -12.00 -2.78 -18.67
CA PHE A 265 -12.69 -3.89 -18.03
C PHE A 265 -12.59 -5.12 -18.90
N SER A 266 -12.31 -6.26 -18.25
CA SER A 266 -12.05 -7.53 -18.92
C SER A 266 -13.26 -8.01 -19.75
N ASP A 267 -13.03 -8.43 -21.00
CA ASP A 267 -14.07 -9.13 -21.77
C ASP A 267 -14.28 -10.58 -21.27
N GLU A 268 -13.40 -11.10 -20.41
CA GLU A 268 -13.51 -12.42 -19.83
C GLU A 268 -14.42 -12.40 -18.59
N VAL A 269 -15.25 -13.43 -18.42
CA VAL A 269 -16.04 -13.58 -17.20
C VAL A 269 -15.10 -13.87 -16.04
N GLU A 270 -14.92 -12.90 -15.15
CA GLU A 270 -14.13 -13.11 -13.94
C GLU A 270 -14.88 -14.06 -12.99
N PRO A 271 -14.25 -15.15 -12.53
CA PRO A 271 -14.90 -16.15 -11.67
C PRO A 271 -15.53 -15.54 -10.41
N ASN A 272 -14.94 -14.44 -9.94
CA ASN A 272 -15.30 -13.75 -8.70
C ASN A 272 -15.97 -12.37 -8.93
N ASP A 273 -16.38 -12.06 -10.17
CA ASP A 273 -17.22 -10.88 -10.43
C ASP A 273 -18.51 -10.96 -9.60
N LEU A 274 -18.78 -9.87 -8.89
CA LEU A 274 -19.94 -9.67 -8.04
C LEU A 274 -21.04 -8.85 -8.73
N ASN A 275 -20.74 -8.17 -9.84
CA ASN A 275 -21.66 -7.28 -10.54
C ASN A 275 -22.31 -6.26 -9.58
N MET A 276 -21.48 -5.63 -8.74
CA MET A 276 -21.96 -4.74 -7.70
C MET A 276 -22.66 -3.52 -8.30
N LYS A 277 -23.87 -3.21 -7.78
CA LYS A 277 -24.60 -1.98 -8.12
C LYS A 277 -24.34 -0.84 -7.15
N ARG A 278 -23.74 -1.13 -5.99
CA ARG A 278 -23.45 -0.17 -4.96
C ARG A 278 -22.17 -0.54 -4.22
N VAL A 279 -21.24 0.40 -4.21
CA VAL A 279 -19.96 0.29 -3.52
C VAL A 279 -19.76 1.54 -2.67
N ILE A 280 -19.33 1.35 -1.42
CA ILE A 280 -18.98 2.44 -0.50
C ILE A 280 -17.49 2.36 -0.21
N PHE A 281 -16.78 3.46 -0.44
CA PHE A 281 -15.36 3.55 -0.10
C PHE A 281 -15.17 4.27 1.24
N LEU A 282 -14.42 3.66 2.15
CA LEU A 282 -13.90 4.34 3.33
C LEU A 282 -12.48 4.83 3.02
N VAL A 283 -12.28 6.14 3.02
CA VAL A 283 -11.00 6.78 2.66
C VAL A 283 -10.58 7.79 3.72
N THR A 284 -9.30 8.15 3.72
CA THR A 284 -8.78 9.29 4.47
C THR A 284 -7.91 10.16 3.56
N LYS A 285 -7.34 11.23 4.11
CA LYS A 285 -6.30 12.03 3.44
C LYS A 285 -5.05 11.21 3.04
N ASN A 286 -4.88 10.00 3.57
CA ASN A 286 -3.78 9.11 3.24
C ASN A 286 -4.14 8.10 2.13
N SER A 287 -5.40 8.02 1.72
CA SER A 287 -5.83 7.13 0.63
C SER A 287 -5.39 7.73 -0.71
N ALA A 288 -4.51 7.06 -1.44
CA ALA A 288 -3.88 7.64 -2.63
C ALA A 288 -3.57 6.64 -3.75
N SER A 289 -3.27 7.15 -4.94
CA SER A 289 -2.76 6.41 -6.09
C SER A 289 -3.73 5.30 -6.55
N ALA A 290 -3.36 4.03 -6.48
CA ALA A 290 -4.22 2.90 -6.83
C ALA A 290 -5.61 2.96 -6.15
N SER A 291 -5.67 3.48 -4.91
CA SER A 291 -6.95 3.73 -4.22
C SER A 291 -7.81 4.76 -4.97
N GLU A 292 -7.22 5.88 -5.39
CA GLU A 292 -7.91 6.93 -6.14
C GLU A 292 -8.27 6.47 -7.55
N LEU A 293 -7.43 5.63 -8.16
CA LEU A 293 -7.70 5.01 -9.46
C LEU A 293 -8.98 4.19 -9.40
N VAL A 294 -9.12 3.26 -8.44
CA VAL A 294 -10.32 2.42 -8.33
C VAL A 294 -11.58 3.26 -8.15
N ILE A 295 -11.52 4.29 -7.32
CA ILE A 295 -12.66 5.20 -7.08
C ILE A 295 -12.99 6.00 -8.34
N SER A 296 -12.00 6.60 -8.98
CA SER A 296 -12.19 7.42 -10.18
C SER A 296 -12.67 6.60 -11.38
N ALA A 297 -12.19 5.36 -11.50
CA ALA A 297 -12.56 4.43 -12.56
C ALA A 297 -14.03 3.99 -12.44
N LEU A 298 -14.56 3.78 -11.23
CA LEU A 298 -15.95 3.34 -11.04
C LEU A 298 -16.98 4.47 -11.11
N LYS A 299 -16.57 5.72 -10.84
CA LYS A 299 -17.48 6.86 -10.75
C LYS A 299 -18.37 7.08 -12.00
N PRO A 300 -17.89 6.92 -13.24
CA PRO A 300 -18.73 7.01 -14.43
C PRO A 300 -19.80 5.91 -14.53
N TYR A 301 -19.60 4.77 -13.86
CA TYR A 301 -20.42 3.57 -14.01
C TYR A 301 -21.39 3.34 -12.86
N LEU A 302 -21.00 3.72 -11.64
CA LEU A 302 -21.77 3.46 -10.40
C LEU A 302 -22.23 4.75 -9.67
N GLY A 303 -21.87 5.93 -10.17
CA GLY A 303 -22.19 7.25 -9.58
C GLY A 303 -21.14 7.78 -8.62
#